data_AF-A0A258C6X8-F1
#
_entry.id   AF-A0A258C6X8-F1
#
_cell.length_a   1.000
_cell.length_b   1.000
_cell.length_c   1.000
_cell.angle_alpha   90.00
_cell.angle_beta   90.00
_cell.angle_gamma   90.00
#
_symmetry.space_group_name_H-M   'P 1'
#
loop_
_entity.id
_entity.type
_entity.pdbx_description
1 polymer ?
#
loop_
_entity_poly.entity_id
_entity_poly.type
_entity_poly.pdbx_seq_one_letter_code
_entity_poly.pdbx_strand_id
1 'polypeptide(L)' 'MASTRAAIVSGVTFAAAHAFLASTVTSLGWPLLLFVLIEGLACAFVYRRYGLVSSTIVHGVAIFVLASGVH' A
#
# COMPACT_ATOMS: atom_id res chain seq x y z
N MET A 1 -22.71 -1.20 -3.00
CA MET A 1 -22.12 -1.94 -1.84
C MET A 1 -20.89 -2.79 -2.19
N ALA A 2 -20.70 -3.28 -3.43
CA ALA A 2 -19.55 -4.13 -3.80
C ALA A 2 -18.15 -3.49 -3.73
N SER A 3 -18.06 -2.16 -3.70
CA SER A 3 -16.81 -1.44 -3.98
C SER A 3 -15.89 -1.26 -2.75
N THR A 4 -16.43 -1.20 -1.53
CA THR A 4 -15.60 -1.10 -0.31
C THR A 4 -14.98 -2.44 0.08
N ARG A 5 -15.73 -3.55 -0.06
CA ARG A 5 -15.17 -4.89 0.13
C ARG A 5 -14.00 -5.15 -0.82
N ALA A 6 -14.13 -4.78 -2.09
CA ALA A 6 -13.05 -4.91 -3.06
C ALA A 6 -11.80 -4.09 -2.66
N ALA A 7 -11.98 -2.86 -2.14
CA ALA A 7 -10.88 -2.06 -1.64
C ALA A 7 -10.18 -2.70 -0.44
N ILE A 8 -10.95 -3.25 0.51
CA ILE A 8 -10.40 -3.95 1.69
C ILE A 8 -9.61 -5.18 1.25
N VAL A 9 -10.19 -6.03 0.38
CA VAL A 9 -9.50 -7.22 -0.14
C VAL A 9 -8.22 -6.83 -0.86
N SER A 10 -8.26 -5.81 -1.71
CA SER A 10 -7.08 -5.30 -2.42
C SER A 10 -5.98 -4.87 -1.44
N GLY A 11 -6.30 -4.08 -0.42
CA GLY A 11 -5.33 -3.64 0.57
C GLY A 11 -4.73 -4.79 1.38
N VAL A 12 -5.56 -5.76 1.79
CA VAL A 12 -5.09 -6.96 2.52
C VAL A 12 -4.19 -7.83 1.65
N THR A 13 -4.58 -8.08 0.39
CA THR A 13 -3.75 -8.84 -0.56
C THR A 13 -2.42 -8.12 -0.82
N PHE A 14 -2.44 -6.80 -0.94
CA PHE A 14 -1.24 -5.99 -1.11
C PHE A 14 -0.30 -6.12 0.09
N ALA A 15 -0.81 -6.01 1.33
CA ALA A 15 -0.02 -6.24 2.54
C ALA A 15 0.55 -7.66 2.63
N ALA A 16 -0.26 -8.68 2.33
CA ALA A 16 0.19 -10.07 2.35
C ALA A 16 1.32 -10.34 1.34
N ALA A 17 1.29 -9.70 0.17
CA ALA A 17 2.35 -9.80 -0.83
C ALA A 17 3.70 -9.27 -0.34
N HIS A 18 3.72 -8.44 0.70
CA HIS A 18 4.94 -7.89 1.32
C HIS A 18 5.40 -8.68 2.56
N ALA A 19 4.81 -9.84 2.85
CA ALA A 19 5.22 -10.69 3.97
C ALA A 19 6.71 -11.08 3.89
N PHE A 20 7.23 -11.38 2.70
CA PHE A 20 8.65 -11.67 2.51
C PHE A 20 9.50 -10.45 2.87
N LEU A 21 9.20 -9.27 2.33
CA LEU A 21 9.91 -8.03 2.63
C LEU A 21 9.93 -7.72 4.15
N ALA A 22 8.80 -7.92 4.82
CA ALA A 22 8.66 -7.70 6.25
C ALA A 22 9.43 -8.70 7.11
N SER A 23 9.54 -9.97 6.68
CA SER A 23 10.09 -11.06 7.50
C SER A 23 11.55 -11.42 7.17
N THR A 24 12.06 -11.07 6.00
CA THR A 24 13.38 -11.52 5.54
C THR A 24 14.31 -10.41 5.08
N VAL A 25 13.77 -9.34 4.47
CA VAL A 25 14.59 -8.29 3.84
C VAL A 25 14.84 -7.12 4.77
N THR A 26 13.89 -6.82 5.66
CA THR A 26 13.95 -5.68 6.57
C THR A 26 13.90 -6.14 8.02
N SER A 27 14.41 -5.32 8.94
CA SER A 27 14.29 -5.53 10.39
C SER A 27 13.00 -4.93 10.97
N LEU A 28 12.06 -4.50 10.12
CA LEU A 28 10.85 -3.82 10.57
C LEU A 28 9.79 -4.81 11.05
N GLY A 29 9.51 -5.89 10.32
CA GLY A 29 8.49 -6.86 10.72
C GLY A 29 7.06 -6.34 10.53
N TRP A 30 6.19 -6.57 11.51
CA TRP A 30 4.76 -6.23 11.45
C TRP A 30 4.43 -4.73 11.18
N PRO A 31 5.20 -3.73 11.62
CA PRO A 31 4.95 -2.33 11.29
C PRO A 31 5.06 -2.07 9.78
N LEU A 32 5.93 -2.80 9.05
CA LEU A 32 5.98 -2.73 7.59
C LEU A 32 4.65 -3.21 6.99
N LEU A 33 4.11 -4.33 7.47
CA LEU A 33 2.82 -4.84 6.98
C LEU A 33 1.67 -3.89 7.29
N LEU A 34 1.68 -3.23 8.46
CA LEU A 34 0.68 -2.22 8.80
C LEU A 34 0.77 -1.01 7.85
N PHE A 35 1.98 -0.53 7.59
CA PHE A 35 2.22 0.57 6.65
C PHE A 35 1.69 0.23 5.26
N VAL A 36 2.13 -0.92 4.71
CA VAL A 36 1.74 -1.39 3.37
C VAL A 36 0.22 -1.63 3.30
N LEU A 37 -0.42 -2.09 4.37
CA LEU A 37 -1.88 -2.21 4.44
C LEU A 37 -2.58 -0.85 4.29
N ILE A 38 -2.13 0.16 5.04
CA ILE A 38 -2.69 1.52 4.97
C ILE A 38 -2.49 2.09 3.56
N GLU A 39 -1.30 1.94 3.02
CA GLU A 39 -0.95 2.38 1.66
C GLU A 39 -1.83 1.69 0.61
N GLY A 40 -1.95 0.36 0.66
CA GLY A 40 -2.76 -0.42 -0.27
C GLY A 40 -4.25 -0.05 -0.22
N LEU A 41 -4.78 0.25 0.97
CA LEU A 41 -6.14 0.76 1.13
C LEU A 41 -6.28 2.16 0.52
N ALA A 42 -5.35 3.08 0.79
CA ALA A 42 -5.35 4.42 0.22
C ALA A 42 -5.35 4.37 -1.32
N CYS A 43 -4.45 3.57 -1.90
CA CYS A 43 -4.38 3.31 -3.34
C CYS A 43 -5.70 2.75 -3.89
N ALA A 44 -6.30 1.75 -3.21
CA ALA A 44 -7.57 1.19 -3.65
C ALA A 44 -8.73 2.21 -3.63
N PHE A 45 -8.79 3.10 -2.63
CA PHE A 45 -9.78 4.17 -2.59
C PHE A 45 -9.52 5.26 -3.63
N VAL A 46 -8.25 5.61 -3.88
CA VAL A 46 -7.85 6.54 -4.94
C VAL A 46 -8.21 5.97 -6.30
N TYR A 47 -7.90 4.70 -6.57
CA TYR A 47 -8.27 4.01 -7.79
C TYR A 47 -9.77 4.10 -8.07
N ARG A 48 -10.60 3.83 -7.05
CA ARG A 48 -12.06 3.88 -7.18
C ARG A 48 -12.57 5.24 -7.63
N ARG A 49 -11.89 6.33 -7.26
CA ARG A 49 -12.34 7.71 -7.54
C ARG A 49 -11.64 8.34 -8.74
N TYR A 50 -10.39 7.99 -9.00
CA TYR A 50 -9.48 8.70 -9.91
C TYR A 50 -8.71 7.77 -10.86
N GLY A 51 -9.00 6.46 -10.85
CA GLY A 51 -8.44 5.48 -11.78
C GLY A 51 -7.01 5.04 -11.47
N LEU A 52 -6.47 4.20 -12.36
CA LEU A 52 -5.19 3.51 -12.18
C LEU A 52 -4.00 4.48 -12.07
N VAL A 53 -3.90 5.45 -12.97
CA VAL A 53 -2.77 6.40 -13.00
C VAL A 53 -2.63 7.13 -11.68
N SER A 54 -3.74 7.66 -11.16
CA SER A 54 -3.76 8.37 -9.87
C SER A 54 -3.35 7.45 -8.71
N SER A 55 -3.82 6.20 -8.71
CA SER A 55 -3.41 5.20 -7.71
C SER A 55 -1.91 4.89 -7.78
N THR A 56 -1.36 4.74 -8.98
CA THR A 56 0.07 4.50 -9.19
C THR A 56 0.92 5.67 -8.72
N ILE A 57 0.48 6.91 -8.97
CA ILE A 57 1.17 8.11 -8.49
C ILE A 57 1.18 8.13 -6.96
N VAL A 58 0.04 7.85 -6.30
CA VAL A 58 -0.04 7.84 -4.83
C VAL A 58 0.92 6.80 -4.23
N HIS A 59 0.95 5.58 -4.77
CA HIS A 59 1.91 4.56 -4.37
C HIS A 59 3.37 5.04 -4.60
N GLY A 60 3.68 5.50 -5.81
CA GLY A 60 5.03 5.94 -6.17
C GLY A 60 5.52 7.10 -5.30
N VAL A 61 4.65 8.05 -4.95
CA VAL A 61 4.97 9.17 -4.05
C VAL A 61 5.25 8.66 -2.63
N ALA A 62 4.46 7.71 -2.12
CA ALA A 62 4.71 7.14 -0.80
C ALA A 62 6.11 6.48 -0.73
N ILE A 63 6.45 5.68 -1.74
CA ILE A 63 7.79 5.07 -1.85
C ILE A 63 8.89 6.11 -2.05
N PHE A 64 8.66 7.13 -2.88
CA PHE A 64 9.62 8.22 -3.07
C PHE A 64 9.92 8.94 -1.76
N VAL A 65 8.91 9.30 -0.97
CA VAL A 65 9.09 9.98 0.33
C VAL A 65 9.90 9.12 1.29
N LEU A 66 9.64 7.82 1.33
CA LEU A 66 10.41 6.87 2.15
C LEU A 66 11.85 6.70 1.67
N ALA A 67 12.08 6.64 0.37
CA ALA A 67 13.39 6.35 -0.21
C ALA A 67 14.29 7.59 -0.34
N SER A 68 13.72 8.79 -0.39
CA SER A 68 14.45 10.04 -0.62
C SER A 68 15.05 10.67 0.64
N GLY A 69 14.64 10.22 1.83
CA GLY A 69 15.11 10.79 3.11
C GLY A 69 14.59 12.21 3.40
N VAL A 70 13.50 12.62 2.74
CA VAL A 70 12.87 13.95 2.93
C VAL A 70 11.98 14.03 4.19
N HIS A 71 12.20 13.15 5.17
CA HIS A 71 11.40 13.00 6.38
C HIS A 71 12.29 12.97 7.63
#